data_AF-A0A7S4G7B7-F1
#
_entry.id   AF-A0A7S4G7B7-F1
#
_cell.length_a   1.000
_cell.length_b   1.000
_cell.length_c   1.000
_cell.angle_alpha   90.00
_cell.angle_beta   90.00
_cell.angle_gamma   90.00
#
_symmetry.space_group_name_H-M   'P 1'
#
loop_
_entity.id
_entity.type
_entity.pdbx_description
1 polymer ?
#
loop_
_entity_poly.entity_id
_entity_poly.type
_entity_poly.pdbx_seq_one_letter_code
_entity_poly.pdbx_strand_id
1 'polypeptide(L)'
;EITVNQDEDLVPEPRAFCTLCCTNGKLYMFGGWDGSCALGDLWVIDDVELSEWREVKCIEEDISPSPRMNHAAAMGPDGRMFVFGGSNYVYHDDLWIFDCILGEW
;
A
#
# COMPACT_ATOMS: atom_id res chain seq x y z
N GLU A 1 -25.38 -5.60 -26.34
CA GLU A 1 -24.51 -5.72 -25.15
C GLU A 1 -23.10 -5.43 -25.62
N ILE A 2 -22.52 -4.32 -25.15
CA ILE A 2 -21.13 -3.96 -25.46
C ILE A 2 -20.33 -4.37 -24.23
N THR A 3 -19.56 -5.44 -24.37
CA THR A 3 -18.57 -5.86 -23.38
C THR A 3 -17.39 -4.90 -23.49
N VAL A 4 -17.24 -3.98 -22.54
CA VAL A 4 -16.00 -3.21 -22.42
C VAL A 4 -15.08 -4.05 -21.55
N ASN A 5 -14.05 -4.64 -22.16
CA ASN A 5 -12.86 -5.07 -21.42
C ASN A 5 -12.18 -3.77 -20.93
N GLN A 6 -12.49 -3.38 -19.70
CA GLN A 6 -11.75 -2.35 -18.95
C GLN A 6 -10.53 -3.02 -18.34
N ASP A 7 -9.51 -3.30 -19.14
CA ASP A 7 -8.13 -3.21 -18.62
C ASP A 7 -7.83 -1.71 -18.50
N GLU A 8 -8.49 -1.05 -17.54
CA GLU A 8 -8.24 0.35 -17.19
C GLU A 8 -6.83 0.46 -16.59
N ASP A 9 -6.13 1.55 -16.92
CA ASP A 9 -4.84 1.92 -16.33
C ASP A 9 -4.87 1.68 -14.81
N LEU A 10 -4.16 0.65 -14.34
CA LEU A 10 -4.19 0.21 -12.93
C LEU A 10 -3.56 1.28 -12.04
N VAL A 11 -4.37 2.24 -11.58
CA VAL A 11 -3.96 3.30 -10.67
C VAL A 11 -4.74 3.20 -9.36
N PRO A 12 -4.11 3.54 -8.22
CA PRO A 12 -4.79 3.57 -6.94
C PRO A 12 -5.91 4.62 -6.94
N GLU A 13 -7.01 4.31 -6.26
CA GLU A 13 -8.12 5.23 -6.07
C GLU A 13 -7.68 6.52 -5.34
N PRO A 14 -8.38 7.65 -5.57
CA PRO A 14 -8.15 8.87 -4.79
C PRO A 14 -8.24 8.59 -3.29
N ARG A 15 -7.21 9.01 -2.56
CA ARG A 15 -7.10 8.70 -1.13
C ARG A 15 -6.40 9.81 -0.35
N ALA A 16 -6.72 9.88 0.94
CA ALA A 16 -6.02 10.71 1.93
C ALA A 16 -5.42 9.83 3.03
N PHE A 17 -4.52 10.39 3.84
CA PHE A 17 -3.97 9.75 5.05
C PHE A 17 -3.26 8.39 4.81
N CYS A 18 -2.89 8.09 3.58
CA CYS A 18 -1.98 7.01 3.23
C CYS A 18 -0.53 7.40 3.59
N THR A 19 0.37 6.43 3.56
CA THR A 19 1.80 6.69 3.67
C THR A 19 2.54 6.31 2.40
N LEU A 20 3.66 6.98 2.15
CA LEU A 20 4.57 6.70 1.06
C LEU A 20 5.96 6.38 1.61
N CYS A 21 6.60 5.34 1.10
CA CYS A 21 7.95 4.93 1.46
C CYS A 21 8.75 4.61 0.20
N CYS A 22 10.00 5.07 0.11
CA CYS A 22 10.83 4.84 -1.08
C CYS A 22 12.08 4.03 -0.77
N THR A 23 12.46 3.14 -1.68
CA THR A 23 13.72 2.38 -1.64
C THR A 23 14.15 2.01 -3.04
N ASN A 24 15.44 2.09 -3.34
CA ASN A 24 16.02 1.62 -4.62
C ASN A 24 15.28 2.11 -5.88
N GLY A 25 14.86 3.38 -5.92
CA GLY A 25 14.12 3.94 -7.07
C GLY A 25 12.66 3.51 -7.18
N LYS A 26 12.14 2.77 -6.21
CA LYS A 26 10.73 2.38 -6.08
C LYS A 26 10.02 3.25 -5.06
N LEU A 27 8.73 3.46 -5.26
CA LEU A 27 7.85 4.18 -4.34
C LEU A 27 6.66 3.30 -3.95
N TYR A 28 6.56 2.95 -2.68
CA TYR A 28 5.48 2.15 -2.11
C TYR A 28 4.45 3.06 -1.45
N MET A 29 3.17 2.72 -1.61
CA MET A 29 2.05 3.39 -0.96
C MET A 29 1.18 2.38 -0.24
N PHE A 30 0.91 2.61 1.05
CA PHE A 30 0.06 1.73 1.84
C PHE A 30 -1.16 2.45 2.39
N GLY A 31 -2.31 1.78 2.28
CA GLY A 31 -3.58 2.13 2.91
C GLY A 31 -4.08 3.53 2.56
N GLY A 32 -4.70 4.18 3.55
CA GLY A 32 -5.33 5.49 3.41
C GLY A 32 -6.85 5.43 3.53
N TRP A 33 -7.52 6.46 3.03
CA TRP A 33 -8.97 6.66 3.11
C TRP A 33 -9.51 7.24 1.81
N ASP A 34 -10.47 6.55 1.18
CA ASP A 34 -11.03 6.91 -0.14
C ASP A 34 -12.20 7.92 -0.07
N GLY A 35 -12.59 8.34 1.13
CA GLY A 35 -13.79 9.15 1.37
C GLY A 35 -14.89 8.37 2.10
N SER A 36 -14.88 7.04 2.02
CA SER A 36 -15.90 6.14 2.53
C SER A 36 -15.36 5.15 3.55
N CYS A 37 -14.20 4.52 3.29
CA CYS A 37 -13.59 3.50 4.14
C CYS A 37 -12.06 3.61 4.20
N ALA A 38 -11.48 2.95 5.18
CA ALA A 38 -10.03 2.76 5.25
C ALA A 38 -9.61 1.69 4.24
N LEU A 39 -8.46 1.91 3.60
CA LEU A 39 -7.88 1.02 2.59
C LEU A 39 -6.75 0.18 3.20
N GLY A 40 -6.58 -1.05 2.70
CA GLY A 40 -5.56 -2.01 3.15
C GLY A 40 -4.70 -2.54 2.02
N ASP A 41 -4.75 -1.87 0.86
CA ASP A 41 -3.99 -2.20 -0.32
C ASP A 41 -2.57 -1.64 -0.23
N LEU A 42 -1.67 -2.30 -0.95
CA LEU A 42 -0.28 -1.88 -1.12
C LEU A 42 -0.02 -1.67 -2.61
N TRP A 43 0.46 -0.49 -2.96
CA TRP A 43 0.81 -0.13 -4.32
C TRP A 43 2.28 0.18 -4.44
N VAL A 44 2.85 -0.02 -5.62
CA VAL A 44 4.23 0.33 -5.91
C VAL A 44 4.34 0.98 -7.30
N ILE A 45 5.20 1.99 -7.39
CA ILE A 45 5.80 2.42 -8.65
C ILE A 45 7.18 1.77 -8.72
N ASP A 46 7.38 0.86 -9.68
CA ASP A 46 8.60 0.07 -9.82
C ASP A 46 9.79 0.88 -10.35
N ASP A 47 9.49 1.95 -11.09
CA ASP A 47 10.42 2.95 -11.59
C ASP A 47 9.72 4.32 -11.52
N VAL A 48 10.19 5.17 -10.59
CA VAL A 48 9.61 6.51 -10.37
C VAL A 48 9.66 7.38 -11.63
N GLU A 49 10.58 7.12 -12.57
CA GLU A 49 10.63 7.84 -13.84
C GLU A 49 9.51 7.42 -14.80
N LEU A 50 9.04 6.18 -14.73
CA LEU A 50 7.94 5.67 -15.55
C LEU A 50 6.57 6.06 -15.00
N SER A 51 6.46 6.27 -13.68
CA SER A 51 5.21 6.69 -13.02
C SER A 51 4.03 5.73 -13.24
N GLU A 52 4.30 4.44 -13.43
CA GLU A 52 3.30 3.40 -13.58
C GLU A 52 3.05 2.70 -12.24
N TRP A 53 1.80 2.69 -11.81
CA TRP A 53 1.39 2.01 -10.59
C TRP A 53 1.16 0.52 -10.83
N ARG A 54 1.46 -0.27 -9.81
CA ARG A 54 1.14 -1.69 -9.74
C ARG A 54 0.68 -2.06 -8.35
N GLU A 55 -0.43 -2.77 -8.26
CA GLU A 55 -0.88 -3.33 -6.99
C GLU A 55 0.05 -4.48 -6.57
N VAL A 56 0.46 -4.48 -5.31
CA VAL A 56 1.27 -5.54 -4.71
C VAL A 56 0.34 -6.56 -4.07
N LYS A 57 0.09 -7.65 -4.79
CA LYS A 57 -0.66 -8.80 -4.26
C LYS A 57 0.25 -9.63 -3.39
N CYS A 58 -0.07 -9.72 -2.10
CA CYS A 58 0.68 -10.52 -1.15
C CYS A 58 0.49 -12.02 -1.44
N ILE A 59 1.53 -12.80 -1.21
CA ILE A 59 1.53 -14.25 -1.52
C ILE A 59 0.59 -14.99 -0.57
N GLU A 60 0.46 -14.52 0.67
CA GLU A 60 -0.41 -15.10 1.69
C GLU A 60 -1.61 -14.16 1.95
N GLU A 61 -2.80 -14.58 1.51
CA GLU A 61 -4.01 -13.74 1.55
C GLU A 61 -4.43 -13.31 2.98
N ASP A 62 -3.95 -14.00 4.01
CA ASP A 62 -4.32 -13.75 5.41
C ASP A 62 -3.23 -13.05 6.25
N ILE A 63 -2.04 -12.81 5.71
CA ILE A 63 -0.96 -12.10 6.43
C ILE A 63 -0.82 -10.70 5.86
N SER A 64 -1.60 -9.77 6.42
CA SER A 64 -1.48 -8.35 6.15
C SER A 64 -2.09 -7.52 7.29
N PRO A 65 -1.63 -6.27 7.47
CA PRO A 65 -2.33 -5.30 8.31
C PRO A 65 -3.78 -5.12 7.86
N SER A 66 -4.69 -5.01 8.82
CA SER A 66 -6.04 -4.54 8.52
C SER A 66 -6.01 -3.19 7.78
N PRO A 67 -7.00 -2.91 6.92
CA PRO A 67 -7.16 -1.61 6.29
C PRO A 67 -7.04 -0.49 7.32
N ARG A 68 -6.32 0.59 6.99
CA ARG A 68 -6.01 1.66 7.94
C ARG A 68 -5.65 2.99 7.28
N MET A 69 -6.03 4.08 7.94
CA MET A 69 -5.64 5.45 7.63
C MET A 69 -4.87 6.09 8.79
N ASN A 70 -4.18 7.20 8.55
CA ASN A 70 -3.42 7.96 9.56
C ASN A 70 -2.36 7.12 10.31
N HIS A 71 -1.87 6.05 9.69
CA HIS A 71 -0.76 5.26 10.21
C HIS A 71 0.58 5.96 9.93
N ALA A 72 1.61 5.59 10.68
CA ALA A 72 2.98 5.98 10.36
C ALA A 72 3.63 4.86 9.54
N ALA A 73 4.48 5.24 8.59
CA ALA A 73 5.36 4.28 7.91
C ALA A 73 6.76 4.82 7.74
N ALA A 74 7.74 3.92 7.75
CA ALA A 74 9.14 4.23 7.52
C ALA A 74 9.84 3.11 6.75
N MET A 75 10.74 3.48 5.83
CA MET A 75 11.57 2.53 5.11
C MET A 75 12.89 2.30 5.86
N GLY A 76 13.19 1.02 6.13
CA GLY A 76 14.48 0.59 6.66
C GLY A 76 15.57 0.50 5.59
N PRO A 77 16.86 0.55 5.98
CA PRO A 77 17.98 0.45 5.06
C PRO A 77 18.12 -0.95 4.42
N ASP A 78 17.41 -1.95 4.96
CA ASP A 78 17.37 -3.33 4.51
C ASP A 78 16.23 -3.61 3.53
N GLY A 79 15.49 -2.58 3.09
CA GLY A 79 14.36 -2.75 2.18
C GLY A 79 13.11 -3.26 2.86
N ARG A 80 12.99 -3.16 4.19
CA ARG A 80 11.75 -3.44 4.91
C ARG A 80 10.98 -2.16 5.22
N MET A 81 9.70 -2.16 4.91
CA MET A 81 8.77 -1.08 5.23
C MET A 81 8.05 -1.38 6.55
N PHE A 82 8.21 -0.50 7.52
CA PHE A 82 7.59 -0.61 8.84
C PHE A 82 6.31 0.23 8.85
N VAL A 83 5.19 -0.35 9.26
CA VAL A 83 3.89 0.32 9.38
C VAL A 83 3.39 0.21 10.82
N PHE A 84 3.18 1.34 11.49
CA PHE A 84 2.75 1.37 12.88
C PHE A 84 1.44 2.13 13.06
N GLY A 85 0.52 1.52 13.81
CA GLY A 85 -0.72 2.11 14.26
C GLY A 85 -1.67 2.53 13.13
N GLY A 86 -2.31 3.68 13.30
CA GLY A 86 -3.38 4.17 12.42
C GLY A 86 -4.77 3.76 12.93
N SER A 87 -5.79 3.85 12.08
CA SER A 87 -7.14 3.43 12.43
C SER A 87 -8.01 3.04 11.25
N ASN A 88 -9.01 2.21 11.52
CA ASN A 88 -10.18 1.94 10.68
C ASN A 88 -11.47 2.11 11.48
N TYR A 89 -11.66 3.33 12.02
CA TYR A 89 -12.64 3.62 13.09
C TYR A 89 -12.33 2.96 14.45
N VAL A 90 -11.33 2.08 14.50
CA VAL A 90 -10.68 1.57 15.71
C VAL A 90 -9.19 1.91 15.63
N TYR A 91 -8.60 2.42 16.71
CA TYR A 91 -7.16 2.72 16.74
C TYR A 91 -6.34 1.43 16.86
N HIS A 92 -5.22 1.39 16.16
CA HIS A 92 -4.26 0.30 16.20
C HIS A 92 -2.97 0.72 16.92
N ASP A 93 -2.33 -0.23 17.59
CA ASP A 93 -1.04 -0.12 18.27
C ASP A 93 -0.05 -1.21 17.81
N ASP A 94 -0.38 -1.90 16.72
CA ASP A 94 0.43 -2.95 16.11
C ASP A 94 1.52 -2.40 15.17
N LEU A 95 2.54 -3.22 14.95
CA LEU A 95 3.63 -2.98 14.01
C LEU A 95 3.63 -4.09 12.96
N TRP A 96 3.60 -3.71 11.68
CA TRP A 96 3.73 -4.59 10.53
C TRP A 96 4.99 -4.30 9.75
N ILE A 97 5.59 -5.31 9.11
CA ILE A 97 6.88 -5.19 8.45
C ILE A 97 6.81 -5.84 7.06
N PHE A 98 6.58 -5.04 6.04
CA PHE A 98 6.61 -5.52 4.67
C PHE A 98 8.04 -5.65 4.15
N ASP A 99 8.46 -6.85 3.73
CA ASP A 99 9.70 -7.10 3.02
C ASP A 99 9.53 -6.78 1.54
N CYS A 100 10.13 -5.67 1.08
CA CYS A 100 10.01 -5.21 -0.30
C CYS A 100 10.70 -6.12 -1.34
N ILE A 101 11.59 -7.01 -0.90
CA ILE A 101 12.31 -7.94 -1.78
C ILE A 101 11.48 -9.21 -1.97
N LEU A 102 10.92 -9.74 -0.88
CA LEU A 102 10.10 -10.96 -0.90
C LEU A 102 8.66 -10.68 -1.35
N GLY A 103 8.15 -9.49 -1.09
CA GLY A 103 6.76 -9.14 -1.38
C GLY A 103 5.79 -9.67 -0.32
N GLU A 104 6.21 -9.70 0.94
CA GLU A 104 5.51 -10.34 2.06
C GLU A 104 5.42 -9.39 3.27
N TRP A 105 4.35 -9.46 4.06
CA TRP A 105 4.12 -8.66 5.29
C TRP A 105 4.71 -9.28 6.56
#